data_AF-A0A817FRY6-F1
#
_entry.id   AF-A0A817FRY6-F1
#
_cell.length_a   1.000
_cell.length_b   1.000
_cell.length_c   1.000
_cell.angle_alpha   90.00
_cell.angle_beta   90.00
_cell.angle_gamma   90.00
#
_symmetry.space_group_name_H-M   'P 1'
#
loop_
_entity.id
_entity.type
_entity.pdbx_description
1 polymer ?
#
loop_
_entity_poly.entity_id
_entity_poly.type
_entity_poly.pdbx_seq_one_letter_code
_entity_poly.pdbx_strand_id
1 'polypeptide(L)'
;MNEVSIELNSLYFNIGAEHQQSDETITSSTSCPEESRQIDPSSKTISTPSDKYIRSKSLALNVIALLITVIIVLIIIKFTVLDSHSTTNDNNTSKTSLYSSTTISTIYDVGQGGASSDPPCSSYTVVNDPLRNIATSGIGGSCDDGPLFNTSIGGRSIRFMGTGGTIIPLTSPGIYHCGAFLAGWFNGTLPSTIGTVVRANVCFDGPKIPCVFSSSVSVVNCSNFYVYFLPPLTTCNARYCTI
;
A
#
# COMPACT_ATOMS: atom_id res chain seq x y z
N MET A 1 -16.85 -42.23 8.67
CA MET A 1 -15.92 -42.39 9.80
C MET A 1 -14.64 -41.67 9.43
N ASN A 2 -14.12 -40.64 10.09
CA ASN A 2 -14.57 -39.86 11.23
C ASN A 2 -14.01 -38.43 11.05
N GLU A 3 -14.75 -37.49 11.63
CA GLU A 3 -14.39 -36.13 11.98
C GLU A 3 -13.05 -36.03 12.72
N VAL A 4 -12.30 -34.93 12.48
CA VAL A 4 -11.61 -34.22 13.58
C VAL A 4 -11.76 -32.70 13.35
N SER A 5 -12.50 -32.12 14.28
CA SER A 5 -12.85 -30.71 14.46
C SER A 5 -11.63 -29.84 14.79
N ILE A 6 -11.57 -28.63 14.24
CA ILE A 6 -10.75 -27.54 14.79
C ILE A 6 -11.72 -26.48 15.32
N GLU A 7 -11.73 -26.33 16.64
CA GLU A 7 -12.42 -25.26 17.35
C GLU A 7 -11.81 -23.90 16.97
N LEU A 8 -12.65 -22.98 16.48
CA LEU A 8 -12.40 -21.54 16.50
C LEU A 8 -13.51 -20.89 17.33
N ASN A 9 -13.27 -20.73 18.64
CA ASN A 9 -14.01 -19.79 19.48
C ASN A 9 -13.21 -18.48 19.50
N SER A 10 -13.73 -17.43 18.86
CA SER A 10 -14.70 -16.47 19.40
C SER A 10 -14.06 -15.41 20.30
N LEU A 11 -13.61 -14.33 19.67
CA LEU A 11 -13.57 -12.99 20.27
C LEU A 11 -14.25 -12.02 19.29
N TYR A 12 -15.55 -12.23 19.08
CA TYR A 12 -16.45 -11.19 18.60
C TYR A 12 -16.84 -10.33 19.80
N PHE A 13 -16.34 -9.09 19.83
CA PHE A 13 -16.81 -8.07 20.76
C PHE A 13 -18.12 -7.49 20.21
N ASN A 14 -19.22 -7.75 20.92
CA ASN A 14 -20.52 -7.14 20.69
C ASN A 14 -20.47 -5.63 20.96
N ILE A 15 -20.97 -4.83 20.02
CA ILE A 15 -21.59 -3.54 20.33
C ILE A 15 -22.87 -3.44 19.52
N GLY A 16 -23.98 -3.48 20.25
CA GLY A 16 -25.34 -3.53 19.75
C GLY A 16 -25.79 -2.21 19.14
N ALA A 17 -26.69 -2.34 18.17
CA ALA A 17 -27.56 -1.27 17.70
C ALA A 17 -28.99 -1.81 17.77
N GLU A 18 -29.79 -1.27 18.70
CA GLU A 18 -31.24 -1.29 18.62
C GLU A 18 -31.74 0.14 18.82
N HIS A 19 -32.59 0.56 17.88
CA HIS A 19 -33.32 1.80 17.85
C HIS A 19 -34.80 1.39 17.75
N GLN A 20 -35.64 1.75 18.73
CA GLN A 20 -36.91 2.47 18.52
C GLN A 20 -37.66 2.74 19.86
N GLN A 21 -38.06 4.01 20.02
CA GLN A 21 -39.22 4.61 20.70
C GLN A 21 -39.79 4.06 22.03
N SER A 22 -39.88 4.94 23.03
CA SER A 22 -41.18 5.39 23.58
C SER A 22 -41.04 6.69 24.38
N ASP A 23 -42.17 7.36 24.50
CA ASP A 23 -42.44 8.77 24.75
C ASP A 23 -42.39 9.18 26.25
N GLU A 24 -42.52 10.50 26.48
CA GLU A 24 -42.93 11.23 27.70
C GLU A 24 -41.90 12.07 28.51
N THR A 25 -42.05 13.39 28.29
CA THR A 25 -42.32 14.46 29.27
C THR A 25 -41.21 15.04 30.17
N ILE A 26 -40.70 16.20 29.73
CA ILE A 26 -40.45 17.48 30.45
C ILE A 26 -40.37 17.41 32.00
N THR A 27 -39.19 17.74 32.56
CA THR A 27 -39.05 18.84 33.55
C THR A 27 -37.59 19.23 33.79
N SER A 28 -37.45 20.50 34.16
CA SER A 28 -36.25 21.31 34.29
C SER A 28 -35.55 21.15 35.65
N SER A 29 -34.24 21.40 35.64
CA SER A 29 -33.43 22.02 36.71
C SER A 29 -32.76 21.17 37.80
N THR A 30 -31.47 21.49 37.96
CA THR A 30 -30.68 21.67 39.21
C THR A 30 -29.67 20.59 39.63
N SER A 31 -28.40 21.03 39.64
CA SER A 31 -27.28 20.72 40.57
C SER A 31 -26.78 19.28 40.73
N CYS A 32 -25.53 19.06 40.31
CA CYS A 32 -24.66 17.99 40.81
C CYS A 32 -24.13 18.35 42.21
N PRO A 33 -24.18 17.44 43.21
CA PRO A 33 -23.34 17.52 44.39
C PRO A 33 -21.99 16.82 44.17
N GLU A 34 -20.92 17.45 44.64
CA GLU A 34 -19.60 16.85 44.84
C GLU A 34 -19.68 15.75 45.91
N GLU A 35 -19.15 14.56 45.63
CA GLU A 35 -18.88 13.54 46.64
C GLU A 35 -17.41 13.09 46.56
N SER A 36 -16.70 13.36 47.64
CA SER A 36 -15.30 13.10 47.89
C SER A 36 -15.07 11.61 48.15
N ARG A 37 -14.35 10.92 47.24
CA ARG A 37 -13.97 9.52 47.41
C ARG A 37 -12.55 9.41 47.98
N GLN A 38 -12.45 8.87 49.19
CA GLN A 38 -11.21 8.48 49.88
C GLN A 38 -10.41 7.44 49.09
N ILE A 39 -9.08 7.58 49.13
CA ILE A 39 -8.08 6.66 48.56
C ILE A 39 -7.77 5.58 49.61
N ASP A 40 -8.04 4.31 49.28
CA ASP A 40 -7.63 3.14 50.05
C ASP A 40 -6.24 2.64 49.57
N PRO A 41 -5.20 2.57 50.43
CA PRO A 41 -3.87 2.13 50.05
C PRO A 41 -3.71 0.62 50.33
N SER A 42 -4.25 -0.23 49.46
CA SER A 42 -3.88 -1.65 49.43
C SER A 42 -3.05 -1.98 48.20
N SER A 43 -1.73 -1.83 48.38
CA SER A 43 -0.66 -2.31 47.52
C SER A 43 -0.90 -3.74 47.02
N LYS A 44 -1.04 -3.92 45.70
CA LYS A 44 -0.85 -5.21 45.02
C LYS A 44 0.59 -5.27 44.52
N THR A 45 1.38 -6.11 45.18
CA THR A 45 2.75 -6.49 44.82
C THR A 45 2.78 -7.02 43.39
N ILE A 46 3.47 -6.31 42.49
CA ILE A 46 3.80 -6.80 41.14
C ILE A 46 4.92 -7.83 41.30
N SER A 47 4.60 -9.11 41.13
CA SER A 47 5.59 -10.18 41.05
C SER A 47 6.45 -9.99 39.78
N THR A 48 7.75 -9.80 39.96
CA THR A 48 8.73 -9.81 38.86
C THR A 48 8.88 -11.23 38.28
N PRO A 49 9.11 -11.39 36.96
CA PRO A 49 9.26 -12.71 36.36
C PRO A 49 10.55 -13.40 36.84
N SER A 50 10.43 -14.66 37.25
CA SER A 50 11.54 -15.50 37.71
C SER A 50 12.66 -15.65 36.65
N ASP A 51 13.91 -15.47 37.09
CA ASP A 51 15.16 -15.48 36.30
C ASP A 51 15.36 -16.67 35.34
N LYS A 52 14.65 -17.79 35.54
CA LYS A 52 14.65 -18.93 34.61
C LYS A 52 14.01 -18.61 33.25
N TYR A 53 13.02 -17.71 33.21
CA TYR A 53 12.33 -17.33 31.96
C TYR A 53 13.22 -16.49 31.03
N ILE A 54 14.10 -15.65 31.60
CA ILE A 54 15.00 -14.76 30.84
C ILE A 54 16.18 -15.56 30.25
N ARG A 55 16.72 -16.56 30.97
CA ARG A 55 17.81 -17.41 30.45
C ARG A 55 17.39 -18.32 29.29
N SER A 56 16.15 -18.80 29.29
CA SER A 56 15.60 -19.66 28.23
C SER A 56 15.46 -18.92 26.88
N LYS A 57 15.03 -17.65 26.89
CA LYS A 57 14.90 -16.84 25.66
C LYS A 57 16.24 -16.37 25.10
N SER A 58 17.24 -16.17 25.94
CA SER A 58 18.57 -15.72 25.50
C SER A 58 19.30 -16.78 24.65
N LEU A 59 19.20 -18.08 25.01
CA LEU A 59 19.73 -19.14 24.16
C LEU A 59 18.97 -19.26 22.84
N ALA A 60 17.64 -19.16 22.85
CA ALA A 60 16.83 -19.25 21.64
C ALA A 60 17.13 -18.11 20.65
N LEU A 61 17.28 -16.87 21.12
CA LEU A 61 17.67 -15.75 20.25
C LEU A 61 19.06 -15.93 19.65
N ASN A 62 20.03 -16.41 20.43
CA ASN A 62 21.39 -16.65 19.92
C ASN A 62 21.45 -17.79 18.91
N VAL A 63 20.64 -18.84 19.10
CA VAL A 63 20.52 -19.95 18.13
C VAL A 63 19.86 -19.46 16.83
N ILE A 64 18.80 -18.65 16.92
CA ILE A 64 18.14 -18.07 15.75
C ILE A 64 19.11 -17.13 14.99
N ALA A 65 19.88 -16.31 15.71
CA ALA A 65 20.89 -15.44 15.10
C ALA A 65 21.98 -16.26 14.38
N LEU A 66 22.43 -17.39 14.95
CA LEU A 66 23.38 -18.29 14.28
C LEU A 66 22.78 -18.95 13.03
N LEU A 67 21.52 -19.34 13.06
CA LEU A 67 20.85 -19.95 11.90
C LEU A 67 20.70 -18.93 10.76
N ILE A 68 20.34 -17.68 11.07
CA ILE A 68 20.22 -16.60 10.08
C ILE A 68 21.58 -16.29 9.43
N THR A 69 22.66 -16.21 10.21
CA THR A 69 24.00 -15.94 9.66
C THR A 69 24.48 -17.07 8.73
N VAL A 70 24.23 -18.33 9.09
CA VAL A 70 24.56 -19.49 8.23
C VAL A 70 23.75 -19.44 6.92
N ILE A 71 22.46 -19.11 6.96
CA ILE A 71 21.63 -19.01 5.74
C ILE A 71 22.14 -17.89 4.81
N ILE A 72 22.50 -16.72 5.35
CA ILE A 72 23.05 -15.61 4.56
C ILE A 72 24.36 -16.02 3.87
N VAL A 73 25.25 -16.71 4.58
CA VAL A 73 26.52 -17.20 4.01
C VAL A 73 26.26 -18.20 2.89
N LEU A 74 25.30 -19.12 3.04
CA LEU A 74 24.93 -20.07 1.99
C LEU A 74 24.34 -19.39 0.75
N ILE A 75 23.55 -18.32 0.93
CA ILE A 75 23.02 -17.51 -0.17
C ILE A 75 24.15 -16.80 -0.92
N ILE A 76 25.09 -16.18 -0.20
CA ILE A 76 26.26 -15.53 -0.81
C ILE A 76 27.10 -16.53 -1.59
N ILE A 77 27.37 -17.72 -1.02
CA ILE A 77 28.11 -18.79 -1.72
C ILE A 77 27.37 -19.20 -3.00
N LYS A 78 26.05 -19.39 -2.94
CA LYS A 78 25.23 -19.76 -4.11
C LYS A 78 25.24 -18.67 -5.19
N PHE A 79 25.23 -17.39 -4.81
CA PHE A 79 25.38 -16.27 -5.74
C PHE A 79 26.78 -16.23 -6.38
N THR A 80 27.84 -16.46 -5.61
CA THR A 80 29.21 -16.47 -6.15
C THR A 80 29.49 -17.66 -7.09
N VAL A 81 28.77 -18.79 -6.93
CA VAL A 81 28.94 -19.98 -7.78
C VAL A 81 28.15 -19.88 -9.09
N LEU A 82 27.09 -19.07 -9.16
CA LEU A 82 26.23 -18.94 -10.35
C LEU A 82 26.75 -17.98 -11.44
N ASP A 83 27.78 -17.17 -11.17
CA ASP A 83 28.32 -16.20 -12.15
C ASP A 83 29.40 -16.77 -13.10
N SER A 84 29.63 -18.09 -13.09
CA SER A 84 30.69 -18.72 -13.90
C SER A 84 30.25 -19.31 -15.24
N HIS A 85 29.02 -19.06 -15.70
CA HIS A 85 28.59 -19.50 -17.04
C HIS A 85 27.66 -18.49 -17.74
N SER A 86 28.24 -17.56 -18.51
CA SER A 86 27.84 -17.25 -19.90
C SER A 86 28.51 -15.97 -20.40
N THR A 87 29.64 -16.10 -21.08
CA THR A 87 30.04 -15.14 -22.12
C THR A 87 30.69 -15.92 -23.26
N THR A 88 29.90 -16.25 -24.28
CA THR A 88 30.41 -16.52 -25.63
C THR A 88 29.87 -15.47 -26.58
N ASN A 89 30.80 -15.00 -27.42
CA ASN A 89 30.74 -13.91 -28.40
C ASN A 89 29.59 -14.03 -29.41
N ASP A 90 29.26 -12.92 -30.08
CA ASP A 90 29.55 -12.82 -31.53
C ASP A 90 29.55 -11.38 -32.06
N ASN A 91 30.57 -11.11 -32.87
CA ASN A 91 30.82 -9.89 -33.62
C ASN A 91 30.12 -9.92 -34.99
N ASN A 92 30.01 -8.73 -35.59
CA ASN A 92 29.73 -8.41 -37.00
C ASN A 92 28.26 -8.38 -37.46
N THR A 93 27.81 -7.21 -37.89
CA THR A 93 27.83 -6.84 -39.32
C THR A 93 27.08 -5.52 -39.53
N SER A 94 27.81 -4.51 -40.00
CA SER A 94 27.25 -3.28 -40.55
C SER A 94 26.29 -3.61 -41.70
N LYS A 95 25.04 -3.14 -41.62
CA LYS A 95 24.20 -2.93 -42.80
C LYS A 95 23.71 -1.50 -42.81
N THR A 96 24.42 -0.68 -43.58
CA THR A 96 23.93 0.54 -44.18
C THR A 96 22.69 0.24 -45.02
N SER A 97 21.58 0.90 -44.73
CA SER A 97 20.41 0.99 -45.60
C SER A 97 20.00 2.45 -45.68
N LEU A 98 20.29 3.07 -46.83
CA LEU A 98 19.72 4.36 -47.20
C LEU A 98 18.24 4.16 -47.48
N TYR A 99 17.37 4.82 -46.70
CA TYR A 99 16.04 5.17 -47.14
C TYR A 99 15.76 6.62 -46.77
N SER A 100 15.69 7.45 -47.81
CA SER A 100 15.15 8.80 -47.77
C SER A 100 13.65 8.70 -48.03
N SER A 101 12.82 9.11 -47.07
CA SER A 101 11.51 9.69 -47.34
C SER A 101 10.94 10.36 -46.11
N THR A 102 10.64 11.64 -46.31
CA THR A 102 10.12 12.64 -45.41
C THR A 102 8.74 12.26 -44.85
N THR A 103 8.63 12.10 -43.54
CA THR A 103 7.45 12.50 -42.75
C THR A 103 7.94 12.90 -41.38
N ILE A 104 7.63 14.13 -40.97
CA ILE A 104 8.03 14.72 -39.69
C ILE A 104 7.23 14.02 -38.59
N SER A 105 7.80 12.96 -38.04
CA SER A 105 7.37 12.36 -36.78
C SER A 105 7.92 13.22 -35.65
N THR A 106 7.04 13.82 -34.86
CA THR A 106 7.42 14.44 -33.58
C THR A 106 8.06 13.36 -32.70
N ILE A 107 9.38 13.41 -32.55
CA ILE A 107 10.15 12.54 -31.67
C ILE A 107 9.84 13.01 -30.24
N TYR A 108 9.06 12.21 -29.51
CA TYR A 108 9.03 12.29 -28.05
C TYR A 108 10.12 11.36 -27.52
N ASP A 109 11.24 11.94 -27.06
CA ASP A 109 12.23 11.19 -26.29
C ASP A 109 11.62 10.81 -24.94
N VAL A 110 11.18 9.55 -24.83
CA VAL A 110 10.79 8.94 -23.56
C VAL A 110 11.89 7.95 -23.17
N GLY A 111 12.62 8.29 -22.11
CA GLY A 111 13.60 7.41 -21.48
C GLY A 111 13.02 6.02 -21.25
N GLN A 112 13.81 5.02 -21.65
CA GLN A 112 13.48 3.60 -21.70
C GLN A 112 12.77 3.09 -20.44
N GLY A 113 11.51 2.69 -20.63
CA GLY A 113 10.79 1.71 -19.84
C GLY A 113 9.84 1.02 -20.83
N GLY A 114 9.90 -0.31 -20.90
CA GLY A 114 9.47 -1.13 -22.05
C GLY A 114 8.15 -0.73 -22.71
N ALA A 115 8.20 -0.53 -24.03
CA ALA A 115 7.05 -0.22 -24.86
C ALA A 115 6.22 -1.48 -25.12
N SER A 116 5.12 -1.66 -24.38
CA SER A 116 3.99 -2.38 -24.94
C SER A 116 3.43 -1.53 -26.09
N SER A 117 3.23 -2.13 -27.26
CA SER A 117 2.71 -1.47 -28.46
C SER A 117 1.25 -1.02 -28.36
N ASP A 118 0.56 -1.38 -27.28
CA ASP A 118 -0.76 -0.83 -26.97
C ASP A 118 -0.60 0.48 -26.19
N PRO A 119 -1.18 1.60 -26.66
CA PRO A 119 -1.23 2.81 -25.88
C PRO A 119 -1.91 2.52 -24.54
N PRO A 120 -1.38 2.97 -23.40
CA PRO A 120 -2.00 2.76 -22.08
C PRO A 120 -3.46 3.25 -21.98
N CYS A 121 -3.91 4.04 -22.96
CA CYS A 121 -5.28 4.55 -23.08
C CYS A 121 -6.31 3.58 -23.70
N SER A 122 -5.89 2.46 -24.30
CA SER A 122 -6.81 1.47 -24.91
C SER A 122 -6.97 0.21 -24.07
N SER A 123 -6.05 -0.08 -23.15
CA SER A 123 -6.06 -1.28 -22.31
C SER A 123 -5.70 -0.94 -20.86
N TYR A 124 -6.70 -1.01 -19.97
CA TYR A 124 -6.55 -0.75 -18.54
C TYR A 124 -7.64 -1.48 -17.74
N THR A 125 -7.40 -1.67 -16.45
CA THR A 125 -8.38 -2.16 -15.48
C THR A 125 -9.09 -0.98 -14.82
N VAL A 126 -10.42 -1.06 -14.75
CA VAL A 126 -11.23 -0.04 -14.06
C VAL A 126 -11.30 -0.39 -12.58
N VAL A 127 -11.04 0.62 -11.74
CA VAL A 127 -11.28 0.56 -10.29
C VAL A 127 -12.36 1.58 -9.96
N ASN A 128 -13.53 1.07 -9.57
CA ASN A 128 -14.68 1.87 -9.15
C ASN A 128 -15.03 1.51 -7.70
N ASP A 129 -14.29 2.07 -6.77
CA ASP A 129 -14.46 1.83 -5.34
C ASP A 129 -14.72 3.17 -4.63
N PRO A 130 -15.95 3.41 -4.14
CA PRO A 130 -16.32 4.63 -3.43
C PRO A 130 -15.45 4.94 -2.21
N LEU A 131 -14.91 3.91 -1.55
CA LEU A 131 -14.12 4.09 -0.33
C LEU A 131 -12.75 4.71 -0.61
N ARG A 132 -12.33 4.81 -1.88
CA ARG A 132 -11.05 5.45 -2.25
C ARG A 132 -11.09 6.97 -2.17
N ASN A 133 -12.27 7.58 -2.01
CA ASN A 133 -12.39 9.03 -1.89
C ASN A 133 -11.67 9.53 -0.63
N ILE A 134 -10.92 10.63 -0.71
CA ILE A 134 -10.28 11.23 0.46
C ILE A 134 -11.27 11.61 1.57
N ALA A 135 -12.55 11.89 1.25
CA ALA A 135 -13.58 12.17 2.24
C ALA A 135 -13.96 10.94 3.08
N THR A 136 -13.60 9.73 2.63
CA THR A 136 -13.83 8.49 3.36
C THR A 136 -12.77 8.32 4.44
N SER A 137 -13.19 8.27 5.71
CA SER A 137 -12.29 7.93 6.82
C SER A 137 -11.78 6.49 6.74
N GLY A 138 -10.58 6.24 7.22
CA GLY A 138 -9.99 4.90 7.26
C GLY A 138 -9.24 4.64 8.56
N ILE A 139 -9.63 3.61 9.31
CA ILE A 139 -8.95 3.22 10.56
C ILE A 139 -8.25 1.85 10.47
N GLY A 140 -8.22 1.26 9.27
CA GLY A 140 -7.56 -0.02 8.96
C GLY A 140 -8.42 -0.94 8.09
N GLY A 141 -7.80 -1.94 7.47
CA GLY A 141 -8.48 -3.04 6.77
C GLY A 141 -8.50 -2.99 5.24
N SER A 142 -8.40 -1.81 4.61
CA SER A 142 -8.23 -1.71 3.15
C SER A 142 -6.77 -1.46 2.79
N CYS A 143 -6.24 -2.23 1.84
CA CYS A 143 -4.87 -2.11 1.37
C CYS A 143 -4.73 -2.46 -0.13
N ASP A 144 -3.76 -1.84 -0.80
CA ASP A 144 -3.46 -2.04 -2.23
C ASP A 144 -2.24 -2.94 -2.46
N ASP A 145 -2.00 -3.91 -1.57
CA ASP A 145 -0.95 -4.95 -1.68
C ASP A 145 -1.40 -6.20 -2.45
N GLY A 146 -2.69 -6.27 -2.79
CA GLY A 146 -3.33 -7.45 -3.34
C GLY A 146 -3.20 -7.65 -4.86
N PRO A 147 -3.83 -8.73 -5.39
CA PRO A 147 -3.77 -9.13 -6.80
C PRO A 147 -4.38 -8.09 -7.77
N LEU A 148 -5.14 -7.12 -7.26
CA LEU A 148 -5.66 -6.02 -8.07
C LEU A 148 -4.52 -5.23 -8.74
N PHE A 149 -3.40 -5.04 -8.05
CA PHE A 149 -2.24 -4.29 -8.58
C PHE A 149 -1.08 -5.20 -8.98
N ASN A 150 -1.04 -6.43 -8.46
CA ASN A 150 0.03 -7.38 -8.74
C ASN A 150 -0.09 -7.99 -10.15
N THR A 151 1.02 -7.97 -10.89
CA THR A 151 1.20 -8.64 -12.18
C THR A 151 2.64 -9.17 -12.28
N SER A 152 2.93 -9.99 -13.28
CA SER A 152 4.29 -10.51 -13.53
C SER A 152 5.32 -9.41 -13.83
N ILE A 153 4.87 -8.20 -14.22
CA ILE A 153 5.73 -7.04 -14.48
C ILE A 153 5.75 -6.04 -13.32
N GLY A 154 5.17 -6.41 -12.17
CA GLY A 154 5.23 -5.61 -10.94
C GLY A 154 4.24 -4.46 -10.87
N GLY A 155 3.19 -4.44 -11.70
CA GLY A 155 2.14 -3.40 -11.63
C GLY A 155 1.04 -3.54 -12.67
N ARG A 156 -0.03 -2.76 -12.52
CA ARG A 156 -1.20 -2.79 -13.42
C ARG A 156 -1.54 -1.40 -13.94
N SER A 157 -1.99 -1.33 -15.19
CA SER A 157 -2.63 -0.13 -15.77
C SER A 157 -4.05 0.03 -15.20
N ILE A 158 -4.28 1.11 -14.46
CA ILE A 158 -5.49 1.38 -13.69
C ILE A 158 -6.13 2.69 -14.15
N ARG A 159 -7.45 2.67 -14.34
CA ARG A 159 -8.29 3.86 -14.44
C ARG A 159 -9.23 3.90 -13.25
N PHE A 160 -9.19 4.99 -12.47
CA PHE A 160 -10.16 5.23 -11.40
C PHE A 160 -11.45 5.83 -11.96
N MET A 161 -12.59 5.40 -11.43
CA MET A 161 -13.92 5.85 -11.85
C MET A 161 -14.90 5.90 -10.67
N GLY A 162 -16.00 6.63 -10.85
CA GLY A 162 -17.13 6.65 -9.91
C GLY A 162 -16.96 7.64 -8.76
N THR A 163 -17.77 7.48 -7.72
CA THR A 163 -17.84 8.40 -6.56
C THR A 163 -16.61 8.34 -5.67
N GLY A 164 -15.77 7.32 -5.83
CA GLY A 164 -14.46 7.25 -5.19
C GLY A 164 -13.53 8.35 -5.66
N GLY A 165 -13.73 8.88 -6.87
CA GLY A 165 -12.81 9.81 -7.52
C GLY A 165 -12.19 9.21 -8.78
N THR A 166 -11.53 10.06 -9.55
CA THR A 166 -10.99 9.71 -10.88
C THR A 166 -9.49 9.97 -11.01
N ILE A 167 -8.90 10.72 -10.08
CA ILE A 167 -7.46 11.00 -10.03
C ILE A 167 -6.93 10.79 -8.62
N ILE A 168 -5.64 10.44 -8.50
CA ILE A 168 -4.95 10.44 -7.20
C ILE A 168 -4.75 11.90 -6.76
N PRO A 169 -5.05 12.27 -5.49
CA PRO A 169 -4.92 13.66 -5.03
C PRO A 169 -3.48 14.16 -5.19
N LEU A 170 -3.31 15.42 -5.64
CA LEU A 170 -1.99 16.04 -5.84
C LEU A 170 -1.42 16.69 -4.57
N THR A 171 -2.18 16.64 -3.49
CA THR A 171 -1.79 17.14 -2.18
C THR A 171 -2.09 16.07 -1.15
N SER A 172 -1.29 16.07 -0.08
CA SER A 172 -1.48 15.17 1.05
C SER A 172 -2.86 15.35 1.67
N PRO A 173 -3.68 14.28 1.76
CA PRO A 173 -4.88 14.29 2.60
C PRO A 173 -4.54 14.07 4.08
N GLY A 174 -3.28 13.73 4.43
CA GLY A 174 -2.89 13.26 5.76
C GLY A 174 -3.15 11.77 5.95
N ILE A 175 -3.15 11.29 7.20
CA ILE A 175 -3.44 9.89 7.54
C ILE A 175 -4.95 9.66 7.75
N TYR A 176 -5.38 8.39 7.72
CA TYR A 176 -6.78 7.97 7.97
C TYR A 176 -7.81 8.37 6.90
N HIS A 177 -7.39 8.37 5.63
CA HIS A 177 -8.26 8.69 4.50
C HIS A 177 -8.36 7.52 3.50
N CYS A 178 -9.32 7.62 2.59
CA CYS A 178 -9.59 6.64 1.53
C CYS A 178 -9.76 5.19 2.02
N GLY A 179 -10.32 5.03 3.22
CA GLY A 179 -10.56 3.73 3.84
C GLY A 179 -9.29 3.02 4.32
N ALA A 180 -8.15 3.71 4.37
CA ALA A 180 -6.86 3.16 4.79
C ALA A 180 -6.18 4.01 5.87
N PHE A 181 -5.17 3.43 6.52
CA PHE A 181 -4.37 4.12 7.53
C PHE A 181 -3.35 5.07 6.87
N LEU A 182 -2.63 4.57 5.86
CA LEU A 182 -1.64 5.32 5.08
C LEU A 182 -2.25 5.74 3.74
N ALA A 183 -2.63 7.01 3.65
CA ALA A 183 -3.27 7.57 2.47
C ALA A 183 -2.21 7.98 1.44
N GLY A 184 -2.34 7.45 0.21
CA GLY A 184 -1.45 7.76 -0.90
C GLY A 184 -1.89 9.01 -1.67
N TRP A 185 -0.96 9.92 -1.92
CA TRP A 185 -1.13 11.11 -2.74
C TRP A 185 -0.02 11.23 -3.79
N PHE A 186 -0.33 11.79 -4.95
CA PHE A 186 0.60 11.91 -6.07
C PHE A 186 1.52 13.10 -5.88
N ASN A 187 2.81 12.84 -5.67
CA ASN A 187 3.83 13.85 -5.48
C ASN A 187 4.46 14.22 -6.84
N GLY A 188 3.73 15.05 -7.58
CA GLY A 188 4.14 15.54 -8.89
C GLY A 188 3.01 16.24 -9.62
N THR A 189 3.21 16.51 -10.90
CA THR A 189 2.23 17.15 -11.77
C THR A 189 1.66 16.14 -12.75
N LEU A 190 0.34 16.11 -12.92
CA LEU A 190 -0.29 15.26 -13.94
C LEU A 190 0.06 15.75 -15.36
N PRO A 191 0.17 14.85 -16.35
CA PRO A 191 0.39 15.23 -17.73
C PRO A 191 -0.78 16.07 -18.26
N SER A 192 -0.47 17.25 -18.79
CA SER A 192 -1.44 18.14 -19.44
C SER A 192 -1.66 17.79 -20.92
N THR A 193 -0.61 17.29 -21.58
CA THR A 193 -0.64 16.91 -23.00
C THR A 193 -1.12 15.46 -23.16
N ILE A 194 -2.10 15.25 -24.04
CA ILE A 194 -2.65 13.94 -24.38
C ILE A 194 -1.54 13.01 -24.88
N GLY A 195 -1.56 11.75 -24.44
CA GLY A 195 -0.58 10.73 -24.80
C GLY A 195 0.76 10.86 -24.09
N THR A 196 0.98 11.93 -23.32
CA THR A 196 2.23 12.12 -22.59
C THR A 196 2.23 11.31 -21.31
N VAL A 197 3.31 10.55 -21.11
CA VAL A 197 3.56 9.78 -19.88
C VAL A 197 4.45 10.59 -18.95
N VAL A 198 4.04 10.75 -17.70
CA VAL A 198 4.84 11.32 -16.62
C VAL A 198 5.15 10.23 -15.60
N ARG A 199 6.42 10.18 -15.16
CA ARG A 199 6.86 9.35 -14.04
C ARG A 199 6.94 10.21 -12.79
N ALA A 200 6.40 9.72 -11.69
CA ALA A 200 6.42 10.40 -10.40
C ALA A 200 6.30 9.38 -9.27
N ASN A 201 6.22 9.87 -8.04
CA ASN A 201 6.00 9.03 -6.87
C ASN A 201 4.61 9.30 -6.30
N VAL A 202 3.95 8.26 -5.81
CA VAL A 202 2.87 8.39 -4.83
C VAL A 202 3.51 8.33 -3.45
N CYS A 203 3.34 9.38 -2.65
CA CYS A 203 3.77 9.45 -1.27
C CYS A 203 2.66 8.95 -0.35
N PHE A 204 3.03 8.20 0.68
CA PHE A 204 2.11 7.70 1.71
C PHE A 204 2.47 8.33 3.03
N ASP A 205 1.56 9.07 3.63
CA ASP A 205 1.84 9.76 4.88
C ASP A 205 1.75 8.81 6.06
N GLY A 206 2.66 8.97 7.02
CA GLY A 206 2.67 8.23 8.27
C GLY A 206 2.41 9.14 9.47
N PRO A 207 2.22 8.55 10.66
CA PRO A 207 2.06 9.33 11.89
C PRO A 207 3.27 10.24 12.12
N LYS A 208 3.05 11.56 12.07
CA LYS A 208 4.07 12.61 12.27
C LYS A 208 5.21 12.62 11.23
N ILE A 209 5.17 11.76 10.21
CA ILE A 209 6.19 11.67 9.17
C ILE A 209 5.48 11.80 7.80
N PRO A 210 5.57 12.95 7.13
CA PRO A 210 5.04 13.09 5.79
C PRO A 210 5.82 12.18 4.83
N CYS A 211 5.13 11.56 3.88
CA CYS A 211 5.71 10.63 2.92
C CYS A 211 6.67 9.59 3.56
N VAL A 212 6.19 8.83 4.55
CA VAL A 212 7.01 7.83 5.26
C VAL A 212 7.53 6.73 4.33
N PHE A 213 6.82 6.45 3.25
CA PHE A 213 7.35 5.73 2.09
C PHE A 213 6.69 6.24 0.81
N SER A 214 7.23 5.82 -0.32
CA SER A 214 6.66 6.15 -1.64
C SER A 214 6.69 4.97 -2.59
N SER A 215 5.88 5.08 -3.64
CA SER A 215 5.79 4.12 -4.74
C SER A 215 6.00 4.83 -6.06
N SER A 216 6.92 4.32 -6.89
CA SER A 216 7.18 4.87 -8.23
C SER A 216 6.06 4.45 -9.18
N VAL A 217 5.46 5.43 -9.85
CA VAL A 217 4.31 5.25 -10.73
C VAL A 217 4.53 5.97 -12.05
N SER A 218 3.77 5.57 -13.07
CA SER A 218 3.65 6.32 -14.32
C SER A 218 2.19 6.68 -14.56
N VAL A 219 1.92 7.83 -15.15
CA VAL A 219 0.57 8.28 -15.50
C VAL A 219 0.55 8.84 -16.91
N VAL A 220 -0.49 8.52 -17.68
CA VAL A 220 -0.73 9.05 -19.01
C VAL A 220 -2.04 9.85 -19.06
N ASN A 221 -2.06 10.94 -19.81
CA ASN A 221 -3.29 11.66 -20.12
C ASN A 221 -3.97 11.06 -21.36
N CYS A 222 -5.17 10.51 -21.19
CA CYS A 222 -5.96 9.89 -22.26
C CYS A 222 -7.10 10.79 -22.75
N SER A 223 -6.85 12.11 -22.80
CA SER A 223 -7.82 13.16 -23.09
C SER A 223 -8.77 13.46 -21.93
N ASN A 224 -9.69 12.53 -21.63
CA ASN A 224 -10.76 12.75 -20.65
C ASN A 224 -10.53 12.06 -19.30
N PHE A 225 -9.47 11.26 -19.20
CA PHE A 225 -9.16 10.47 -18.00
C PHE A 225 -7.66 10.20 -17.95
N TYR A 226 -7.21 9.78 -16.78
CA TYR A 226 -5.85 9.34 -16.55
C TYR A 226 -5.79 7.82 -16.42
N VAL A 227 -4.72 7.23 -16.93
CA VAL A 227 -4.38 5.83 -16.66
C VAL A 227 -3.05 5.81 -15.93
N TYR A 228 -3.04 5.13 -14.78
CA TYR A 228 -1.89 5.00 -13.90
C TYR A 228 -1.33 3.60 -14.03
N PHE A 229 -0.02 3.46 -14.21
CA PHE A 229 0.69 2.21 -13.95
C PHE A 229 1.06 2.16 -12.46
N LEU A 230 0.35 1.33 -11.70
CA LEU A 230 0.45 1.25 -10.25
C LEU A 230 1.00 -0.12 -9.83
N PRO A 231 2.13 -0.18 -9.11
CA PRO A 231 2.62 -1.42 -8.52
C PRO A 231 1.78 -1.82 -7.28
N PRO A 232 1.80 -3.09 -6.87
CA PRO A 232 1.26 -3.47 -5.57
C PRO A 232 2.07 -2.80 -4.45
N LEU A 233 1.38 -2.38 -3.39
CA LEU A 233 2.05 -1.83 -2.21
C LEU A 233 2.66 -2.95 -1.37
N THR A 234 3.75 -2.65 -0.66
CA THR A 234 4.48 -3.63 0.17
C THR A 234 3.91 -3.78 1.58
N THR A 235 2.91 -2.97 1.95
CA THR A 235 2.34 -2.90 3.29
C THR A 235 0.82 -2.96 3.26
N CYS A 236 0.22 -3.88 4.02
CA CYS A 236 -1.23 -3.95 4.17
C CYS A 236 -1.74 -2.94 5.21
N ASN A 237 -1.65 -1.66 4.87
CA ASN A 237 -2.32 -0.54 5.57
C ASN A 237 -2.36 0.72 4.68
N ALA A 238 -1.88 0.62 3.44
CA ALA A 238 -1.73 1.74 2.53
C ALA A 238 -2.60 1.58 1.29
N ARG A 239 -3.03 2.72 0.74
CA ARG A 239 -3.94 2.73 -0.40
C ARG A 239 -3.73 3.94 -1.28
N TYR A 240 -3.80 3.75 -2.59
CA TYR A 240 -3.91 4.83 -3.57
C TYR A 240 -5.29 5.48 -3.40
N CYS A 241 -5.31 6.69 -2.82
CA CYS A 241 -6.53 7.47 -2.68
C CYS A 241 -6.94 8.13 -4.00
N THR A 242 -8.18 8.60 -4.06
CA THR A 242 -8.73 9.32 -5.22
C THR A 242 -9.58 10.53 -4.83
N ILE A 243 -9.74 11.47 -5.76
CA ILE A 243 -10.63 12.64 -5.71
C ILE A 243 -11.43 12.79 -7.00
#